data_AF-A0A818NW61-F1
#
_entry.id   AF-A0A818NW61-F1
#
_cell.length_a   1.000
_cell.length_b   1.000
_cell.length_c   1.000
_cell.angle_alpha   90.00
_cell.angle_beta   90.00
_cell.angle_gamma   90.00
#
_symmetry.space_group_name_H-M   'P 1'
#
loop_
_entity.id
_entity.type
_entity.pdbx_description
1 polymer ?
#
loop_
_entity_poly.entity_id
_entity_poly.type
_entity_poly.pdbx_seq_one_letter_code
_entity_poly.pdbx_strand_id
1 'polypeptide(L)'
;LIEQSHSSGVETDIVHQGAHTFPAVALTLTNKNWHLIRDLHRKFAEDVQWKVSRPLAYSLHALAEILTVEQVEEDLCPIFDSFFRDVDEVKIGILSNLARFLKVLQLSTRRTYLDKLII
;
A
#
# COMPACT_ATOMS: atom_id res chain seq x y z
N LEU A 1 -40.66 -3.66 -11.21
CA LEU A 1 -39.67 -3.92 -10.16
C LEU A 1 -38.29 -3.73 -10.76
N ILE A 2 -37.82 -2.50 -10.79
CA ILE A 2 -36.47 -2.13 -11.22
C ILE A 2 -35.71 -1.85 -9.94
N GLU A 3 -35.05 -2.88 -9.38
CA GLU A 3 -34.01 -2.70 -8.39
C GLU A 3 -33.06 -3.89 -8.58
N GLN A 4 -31.87 -3.62 -9.14
CA GLN A 4 -30.59 -4.30 -8.89
C GLN A 4 -29.64 -4.03 -10.06
N SER A 5 -28.75 -3.04 -9.88
CA SER A 5 -27.41 -2.93 -10.51
C SER A 5 -26.79 -1.52 -10.41
N HIS A 6 -27.10 -0.73 -9.37
CA HIS A 6 -26.45 0.58 -9.16
C HIS A 6 -25.52 0.66 -7.94
N SER A 7 -25.47 -0.33 -7.05
CA SER A 7 -24.67 -0.20 -5.81
C SER A 7 -23.20 -0.55 -5.97
N SER A 8 -22.85 -1.48 -6.87
CA SER A 8 -21.46 -1.94 -7.03
C SER A 8 -20.55 -0.93 -7.74
N GLY A 9 -21.08 -0.17 -8.70
CA GLY A 9 -20.32 0.90 -9.36
C GLY A 9 -19.98 2.07 -8.42
N VAL A 10 -20.95 2.49 -7.60
CA VAL A 10 -20.76 3.59 -6.64
C VAL A 10 -19.78 3.21 -5.52
N GLU A 11 -19.84 1.97 -5.03
CA GLU A 11 -18.92 1.47 -4.02
C GLU A 11 -17.48 1.38 -4.56
N THR A 12 -17.32 0.96 -5.82
CA THR A 12 -16.03 0.96 -6.52
C THR A 12 -15.46 2.38 -6.67
N ASP A 13 -16.31 3.35 -6.99
CA ASP A 13 -15.89 4.75 -7.15
C ASP A 13 -15.45 5.38 -5.81
N ILE A 14 -16.13 5.04 -4.71
CA ILE A 14 -15.76 5.50 -3.36
C ILE A 14 -14.42 4.91 -2.93
N VAL A 15 -14.19 3.61 -3.17
CA VAL A 15 -12.91 2.96 -2.88
C VAL A 15 -11.78 3.56 -3.71
N HIS A 16 -12.03 3.83 -4.99
CA HIS A 16 -11.06 4.45 -5.88
C HIS A 16 -10.69 5.89 -5.45
N GLN A 17 -11.69 6.72 -5.15
CA GLN A 17 -11.49 8.06 -4.59
C GLN A 17 -10.76 8.03 -3.24
N GLY A 18 -11.12 7.06 -2.39
CA GLY A 18 -10.48 6.82 -1.09
C GLY A 18 -8.99 6.54 -1.24
N ALA A 19 -8.59 5.64 -2.13
CA ALA A 19 -7.18 5.31 -2.35
C ALA A 19 -6.35 6.47 -2.93
N HIS A 20 -6.97 7.38 -3.68
CA HIS A 20 -6.29 8.58 -4.18
C HIS A 20 -6.05 9.65 -3.10
N THR A 21 -6.97 9.77 -2.15
CA THR A 21 -6.89 10.75 -1.05
C THR A 21 -6.18 10.21 0.18
N PHE A 22 -6.19 8.89 0.37
CA PHE A 22 -5.61 8.19 1.50
C PHE A 22 -4.13 8.54 1.75
N PRO A 23 -3.24 8.58 0.74
CA PRO A 23 -1.85 8.96 0.95
C PRO A 23 -1.72 10.35 1.56
N ALA A 24 -2.52 11.34 1.13
CA ALA A 24 -2.46 12.69 1.66
C ALA A 24 -2.92 12.76 3.13
N VAL A 25 -3.95 11.99 3.50
CA VAL A 25 -4.46 11.89 4.87
C VAL A 25 -3.47 11.14 5.78
N ALA A 26 -2.92 10.05 5.28
CA ALA A 26 -1.92 9.28 6.00
C ALA A 26 -0.62 10.08 6.19
N LEU A 27 -0.22 10.90 5.21
CA LEU A 27 0.92 11.83 5.31
C LEU A 27 0.72 12.91 6.40
N THR A 28 -0.53 13.28 6.71
CA THR A 28 -0.86 14.25 7.76
C THR A 28 -0.97 13.62 9.15
N LEU A 29 -1.06 12.28 9.22
CA LEU A 29 -1.16 11.54 10.47
C LEU A 29 0.23 11.04 10.89
N THR A 30 0.72 11.53 12.04
CA THR A 30 1.95 11.00 12.65
C THR A 30 1.83 9.51 12.93
N ASN A 31 2.97 8.81 13.03
CA ASN A 31 3.07 7.40 13.42
C ASN A 31 2.17 6.96 14.60
N LYS A 32 1.88 7.86 15.55
CA LYS A 32 1.00 7.61 16.71
C LYS A 32 -0.43 7.23 16.32
N ASN A 33 -0.94 7.78 15.22
CA ASN A 33 -2.33 7.60 14.79
C ASN A 33 -2.51 6.52 13.72
N TRP A 34 -1.42 5.81 13.34
CA TRP A 34 -1.44 4.78 12.31
C TRP A 34 -2.52 3.71 12.55
N HIS A 35 -2.71 3.33 13.81
CA HIS A 35 -3.73 2.35 14.22
C HIS A 35 -5.16 2.67 13.74
N LEU A 36 -5.50 3.95 13.54
CA LEU A 36 -6.82 4.37 13.07
C LEU A 36 -7.05 4.11 11.58
N ILE A 37 -5.97 4.10 10.79
CA ILE A 37 -6.03 4.05 9.33
C ILE A 37 -5.40 2.79 8.74
N ARG A 38 -4.65 2.03 9.54
CA ARG A 38 -3.98 0.80 9.14
C ARG A 38 -4.92 -0.22 8.52
N ASP A 39 -6.07 -0.45 9.14
CA ASP A 39 -7.01 -1.47 8.67
C ASP A 39 -7.68 -1.04 7.36
N LEU A 40 -7.87 0.27 7.16
CA LEU A 40 -8.34 0.82 5.90
C LEU A 40 -7.27 0.71 4.80
N HIS A 41 -6.01 1.02 5.13
CA HIS A 41 -4.88 0.82 4.22
C HIS A 41 -4.78 -0.63 3.76
N ARG A 42 -4.89 -1.57 4.70
CA ARG A 42 -4.87 -3.02 4.42
C ARG A 42 -6.01 -3.40 3.47
N LYS A 43 -7.24 -2.94 3.73
CA LYS A 43 -8.38 -3.20 2.85
C LYS A 43 -8.15 -2.67 1.44
N PHE A 44 -7.58 -1.49 1.28
CA PHE A 44 -7.28 -0.96 -0.04
C PHE A 44 -6.16 -1.74 -0.75
N ALA A 45 -5.17 -2.24 -0.02
CA ALA A 45 -4.10 -3.06 -0.58
C ALA A 45 -4.55 -4.48 -0.98
N GLU A 46 -5.61 -4.99 -0.36
CA GLU A 46 -6.23 -6.29 -0.66
C GLU A 46 -7.33 -6.20 -1.75
N ASP A 47 -7.64 -5.00 -2.24
CA ASP A 47 -8.67 -4.81 -3.25
C ASP A 47 -8.25 -5.44 -4.60
N VAL A 48 -9.18 -6.17 -5.22
CA VAL A 48 -8.97 -6.90 -6.48
C VAL A 48 -8.75 -5.94 -7.66
N GLN A 49 -9.14 -4.69 -7.54
CA GLN A 49 -8.94 -3.69 -8.58
C GLN A 49 -7.54 -3.10 -8.52
N TRP A 50 -6.70 -3.49 -9.48
CA TRP A 50 -5.34 -2.93 -9.66
C TRP A 50 -5.30 -1.38 -9.70
N LYS A 51 -6.39 -0.71 -10.08
CA LYS A 51 -6.52 0.75 -10.07
C LYS A 51 -6.47 1.37 -8.67
N VAL A 52 -6.76 0.58 -7.63
CA VAL A 52 -6.66 0.92 -6.21
C VAL A 52 -5.25 0.60 -5.70
N SER A 53 -4.74 -0.59 -6.01
CA SER A 53 -3.38 -1.04 -5.63
C SER A 53 -2.27 -0.17 -6.24
N ARG A 54 -2.48 0.37 -7.45
CA ARG A 54 -1.48 1.20 -8.14
C ARG A 54 -1.12 2.48 -7.36
N PRO A 55 -2.04 3.40 -7.03
CA PRO A 55 -1.68 4.59 -6.24
C PRO A 55 -1.10 4.23 -4.86
N LEU A 56 -1.51 3.12 -4.25
CA LEU A 56 -0.91 2.61 -3.01
C LEU A 56 0.56 2.22 -3.23
N ALA A 57 0.87 1.43 -4.25
CA ALA A 57 2.25 1.02 -4.58
C ALA A 57 3.18 2.22 -4.79
N TYR A 58 2.71 3.27 -5.47
CA TYR A 58 3.50 4.48 -5.69
C TYR A 58 3.68 5.34 -4.43
N SER A 59 2.80 5.22 -3.44
CA SER A 59 2.83 6.03 -2.21
C SER A 59 3.32 5.27 -0.98
N LEU A 60 3.50 3.95 -1.06
CA LEU A 60 3.87 3.07 0.05
C LEU A 60 5.20 3.46 0.72
N HIS A 61 6.17 3.93 -0.05
CA HIS A 61 7.46 4.41 0.47
C HIS A 61 7.31 5.68 1.31
N ALA A 62 6.38 6.57 0.95
CA ALA A 62 6.12 7.81 1.67
C ALA A 62 5.43 7.52 3.02
N LEU A 63 4.58 6.49 3.06
CA LEU A 63 4.04 5.96 4.32
C LEU A 63 5.16 5.39 5.20
N ALA A 64 6.07 4.61 4.61
CA ALA A 64 7.19 4.03 5.34
C ALA A 64 8.10 5.10 5.97
N GLU A 65 8.28 6.25 5.32
CA GLU A 65 9.07 7.37 5.86
C GLU A 65 8.42 8.05 7.10
N ILE A 66 7.13 7.84 7.35
CA ILE A 66 6.38 8.43 8.48
C ILE A 66 6.27 7.47 9.66
N LEU A 67 6.13 6.18 9.39
CA LEU A 67 5.90 5.16 10.40
C LEU A 67 7.19 4.78 11.14
N THR A 68 7.05 4.12 12.30
CA THR A 68 8.21 3.50 12.95
C THR A 68 8.65 2.26 12.19
N VAL A 69 9.92 1.86 12.35
CA VAL A 69 10.46 0.68 11.66
C VAL A 69 9.62 -0.57 11.97
N GLU A 70 9.16 -0.72 13.21
CA GLU A 70 8.32 -1.84 13.64
C GLU A 70 6.98 -1.85 12.90
N GLN A 71 6.33 -0.68 12.79
CA GLN A 71 5.07 -0.55 12.04
C GLN A 71 5.26 -0.83 10.55
N VAL A 72 6.38 -0.40 9.96
CA VAL A 72 6.70 -0.70 8.56
C VAL A 72 6.95 -2.19 8.38
N GLU A 73 7.65 -2.85 9.28
CA GLU A 73 7.93 -4.28 9.15
C GLU A 73 6.68 -5.15 9.37
N GLU A 74 5.81 -4.77 10.31
CA GLU A 74 4.58 -5.49 10.62
C GLU A 74 3.48 -5.27 9.58
N ASP A 75 3.29 -4.02 9.13
CA ASP A 75 2.14 -3.64 8.28
C ASP A 75 2.53 -3.32 6.83
N LEU A 76 3.68 -2.68 6.66
CA LEU A 76 4.34 -2.30 5.39
C LEU A 76 4.72 -3.50 4.52
N CYS A 77 5.60 -4.33 5.08
CA CYS A 77 6.28 -5.41 4.37
C CYS A 77 5.33 -6.46 3.76
N PRO A 78 4.26 -6.92 4.44
CA PRO A 78 3.32 -7.86 3.83
C PRO A 78 2.61 -7.31 2.58
N ILE A 79 2.29 -6.01 2.59
CA ILE A 79 1.67 -5.32 1.44
C ILE A 79 2.70 -5.10 0.33
N PHE A 80 3.93 -4.72 0.69
CA PHE A 80 5.03 -4.62 -0.27
C PHE A 80 5.27 -5.97 -0.97
N ASP A 81 5.24 -7.06 -0.21
CA ASP A 81 5.38 -8.44 -0.70
C ASP A 81 4.20 -8.89 -1.58
N SER A 82 2.96 -8.44 -1.29
CA SER A 82 1.82 -8.74 -2.15
C SER A 82 1.93 -8.02 -3.49
N PHE A 83 2.39 -6.77 -3.51
CA PHE A 83 2.56 -5.99 -4.74
C PHE A 83 3.62 -6.55 -5.69
N PHE A 84 4.63 -7.29 -5.21
CA PHE A 84 5.53 -8.04 -6.09
C PHE A 84 4.83 -9.11 -6.93
N ARG A 85 3.68 -9.61 -6.47
CA ARG A 85 2.89 -10.65 -7.14
C ARG A 85 1.71 -10.09 -7.95
N ASP A 86 1.52 -8.78 -7.96
CA ASP A 86 0.41 -8.10 -8.63
C ASP A 86 0.71 -7.87 -10.13
N VAL A 87 -0.16 -7.15 -10.84
CA VAL A 87 0.05 -6.76 -12.24
C VAL A 87 1.23 -5.81 -12.40
N ASP A 88 1.80 -5.74 -13.59
CA ASP A 88 3.06 -5.03 -13.83
C ASP A 88 2.97 -3.53 -13.54
N GLU A 89 1.82 -2.90 -13.76
CA GLU A 89 1.58 -1.49 -13.43
C GLU A 89 1.72 -1.18 -11.93
N VAL A 90 1.41 -2.15 -11.07
CA VAL A 90 1.56 -2.06 -9.61
C VAL A 90 3.01 -2.35 -9.23
N LYS A 91 3.62 -3.40 -9.80
CA LYS A 91 5.04 -3.75 -9.59
C LYS A 91 5.97 -2.58 -9.90
N ILE A 92 5.73 -1.87 -11.00
CA ILE A 92 6.53 -0.69 -11.37
C ILE A 92 6.52 0.36 -10.24
N GLY A 93 5.38 0.54 -9.55
CA GLY A 93 5.25 1.50 -8.45
C GLY A 93 6.17 1.19 -7.27
N ILE A 94 6.19 -0.08 -6.82
CA ILE A 94 7.07 -0.51 -5.73
C ILE A 94 8.54 -0.54 -6.15
N LEU A 95 8.84 -0.98 -7.38
CA LEU A 95 10.21 -1.05 -7.90
C LEU A 95 10.82 0.35 -8.06
N SER A 96 10.03 1.32 -8.53
CA SER A 96 10.47 2.72 -8.68
C SER A 96 10.88 3.36 -7.35
N ASN A 97 10.33 2.86 -6.23
CA ASN A 97 10.58 3.41 -4.90
C ASN A 97 11.26 2.40 -3.94
N LEU A 98 11.77 1.30 -4.49
CA LEU A 98 12.33 0.18 -3.73
C LEU A 98 13.43 0.62 -2.77
N ALA A 99 14.41 1.39 -3.27
CA ALA A 99 15.53 1.85 -2.45
C ALA A 99 15.07 2.73 -1.28
N ARG A 100 14.04 3.57 -1.48
CA ARG A 100 13.49 4.44 -0.43
C ARG A 100 12.78 3.62 0.65
N PHE A 101 11.97 2.65 0.24
CA PHE A 101 11.27 1.76 1.16
C PHE A 101 12.27 0.91 1.97
N LEU A 102 13.20 0.22 1.29
CA LEU A 102 14.17 -0.66 1.93
C LEU A 102 15.07 0.10 2.94
N LYS A 103 15.36 1.38 2.70
CA LYS A 103 16.18 2.21 3.59
C LYS A 103 15.57 2.35 4.99
N VAL A 104 14.26 2.26 5.12
CA VAL A 104 13.55 2.36 6.41
C VAL A 104 13.67 1.07 7.22
N LEU A 105 13.73 -0.09 6.55
CA LEU A 105 13.73 -1.40 7.19
C LEU A 105 15.01 -1.68 7.99
N GLN A 106 14.90 -2.57 8.99
CA GLN A 106 16.07 -3.10 9.70
C GLN A 106 16.99 -3.85 8.72
N LEU A 107 18.28 -3.91 9.06
CA LEU A 107 19.29 -4.53 8.20
C LEU A 107 19.01 -6.03 7.96
N SER A 108 18.50 -6.73 8.98
CA SER A 108 18.06 -8.13 8.90
C SER A 108 16.97 -8.30 7.85
N THR A 109 15.90 -7.52 7.96
CA THR A 109 14.76 -7.55 7.04
C THR A 109 15.17 -7.15 5.62
N ARG A 110 15.97 -6.09 5.48
CA ARG A 110 16.49 -5.63 4.18
C ARG A 110 17.26 -6.71 3.44
N ARG A 111 18.05 -7.52 4.14
CA ARG A 111 18.80 -8.63 3.53
C ARG A 111 17.86 -9.67 2.92
N THR A 112 16.72 -9.95 3.55
CA THR A 112 15.73 -10.89 3.00
C THR A 112 15.16 -10.45 1.65
N TYR A 113 15.17 -9.14 1.37
CA TYR A 113 14.73 -8.60 0.08
C TYR A 113 15.76 -8.75 -1.03
N LEU A 114 17.06 -8.89 -0.72
CA LEU A 114 18.07 -9.16 -1.74
C LEU A 114 17.84 -10.53 -2.39
N ASP A 115 17.50 -11.54 -1.58
CA ASP A 115 17.20 -12.88 -2.09
C ASP A 115 15.94 -12.90 -2.98
N LYS A 116 14.97 -12.02 -2.70
CA LYS A 116 13.73 -11.88 -3.48
C LYS A 116 13.93 -11.17 -4.83
N LEU A 117 14.96 -10.31 -4.96
CA LEU A 117 15.20 -9.48 -6.14
C LEU A 117 16.16 -10.12 -7.16
N ILE A 118 16.83 -11.20 -6.80
CA ILE A 118 17.84 -11.88 -7.63
C ILE A 118 17.22 -13.00 -8.50
N ILE A 119 15.89 -13.14 -8.53
CA ILE A 119 15.17 -14.15 -9.30
C ILE A 119 14.73 -13.61 -10.67
#